data_AF-A0A6G4N6E8-F1
#
_entry.id   AF-A0A6G4N6E8-F1
#
_cell.length_a   1.000
_cell.length_b   1.000
_cell.length_c   1.000
_cell.angle_alpha   90.00
_cell.angle_beta   90.00
_cell.angle_gamma   90.00
#
_symmetry.space_group_name_H-M   'P 1'
#
loop_
_entity.id
_entity.type
_entity.pdbx_description
1 polymer ?
#
loop_
_entity_poly.entity_id
_entity_poly.type
_entity_poly.pdbx_seq_one_letter_code
_entity_poly.pdbx_strand_id
1 'polypeptide(L)'
;MTMIYRNNFIVFVLSFFISILLYSSHVLLPFMFGPIIASIICVKVFKLDIKWPFLLSELGIVLLGVQIGSTFTKNVVMDIKDNWLSIIVVSISILLIAIVMA
;
A
#
# COMPACT_ATOMS: atom_id res chain seq x y z
N MET A 1 2.22 -25.71 -12.68
CA MET A 1 2.43 -24.29 -13.04
C MET A 1 1.12 -23.51 -13.25
N THR A 2 0.17 -24.01 -14.04
CA THR A 2 -1.11 -23.32 -14.34
C THR A 2 -1.94 -22.95 -13.11
N MET A 3 -1.93 -23.78 -12.05
CA MET A 3 -2.66 -23.52 -10.80
C MET A 3 -2.15 -22.25 -10.08
N ILE A 4 -0.84 -21.98 -10.11
CA ILE A 4 -0.23 -20.82 -9.43
C ILE A 4 -0.59 -19.52 -10.15
N TYR A 5 -0.51 -19.50 -11.49
CA TYR A 5 -0.91 -18.33 -12.28
C TYR A 5 -2.39 -17.99 -12.10
N ARG A 6 -3.26 -19.01 -12.01
CA ARG A 6 -4.68 -18.81 -11.71
C ARG A 6 -4.89 -18.21 -10.32
N ASN A 7 -4.17 -18.69 -9.31
CA ASN A 7 -4.25 -18.15 -7.95
C ASN A 7 -3.77 -16.69 -7.89
N ASN A 8 -2.67 -16.35 -8.57
CA ASN A 8 -2.17 -14.98 -8.66
C ASN A 8 -3.19 -14.05 -9.33
N PHE A 9 -3.88 -14.52 -10.38
CA PHE A 9 -4.94 -13.75 -11.03
C PHE A 9 -6.15 -13.53 -10.11
N ILE A 10 -6.56 -14.54 -9.35
CA ILE A 10 -7.63 -14.42 -8.36
C ILE A 10 -7.26 -13.36 -7.32
N VAL A 11 -6.04 -13.40 -6.77
CA VAL A 11 -5.57 -12.38 -5.81
C VAL A 11 -5.60 -10.99 -6.43
N PHE A 12 -5.15 -10.84 -7.68
CA PHE A 12 -5.14 -9.55 -8.37
C PHE A 12 -6.55 -8.96 -8.50
N VAL A 13 -7.51 -9.75 -9.00
CA VAL A 13 -8.90 -9.33 -9.14
C VAL A 13 -9.52 -9.00 -7.77
N LEU A 14 -9.31 -9.87 -6.78
CA LEU A 14 -9.83 -9.66 -5.42
C LEU A 14 -9.27 -8.37 -4.79
N SER A 15 -7.97 -8.12 -4.97
CA SER A 15 -7.28 -6.91 -4.50
C SER A 15 -7.90 -5.66 -5.10
N PHE A 16 -8.23 -5.68 -6.39
CA PHE A 16 -8.84 -4.54 -7.08
C PHE A 16 -10.25 -4.22 -6.53
N PHE A 17 -11.09 -5.25 -6.38
CA PHE A 17 -12.44 -5.07 -5.82
C PHE A 17 -12.42 -4.61 -4.36
N ILE A 18 -11.56 -5.20 -3.53
CA ILE A 18 -11.42 -4.81 -2.13
C ILE A 18 -10.90 -3.36 -2.04
N SER A 19 -9.94 -2.98 -2.87
CA SER A 19 -9.42 -1.60 -2.90
C SER A 19 -10.51 -0.58 -3.25
N ILE A 20 -11.39 -0.89 -4.21
CA ILE A 20 -12.52 -0.02 -4.57
C ILE A 20 -13.53 0.08 -3.41
N LEU A 21 -13.81 -1.04 -2.74
CA LEU A 21 -14.70 -1.07 -1.58
C LEU A 21 -14.16 -0.20 -0.42
N LEU A 22 -12.86 -0.31 -0.14
CA LEU A 22 -12.17 0.50 0.87
C LEU A 22 -12.12 1.99 0.47
N TYR A 23 -11.93 2.27 -0.82
CA TYR A 23 -11.96 3.64 -1.34
C TYR A 23 -13.33 4.29 -1.13
N SER A 24 -14.42 3.56 -1.40
CA SER A 24 -15.79 4.02 -1.11
C SER A 24 -16.04 4.23 0.38
N SER A 25 -15.29 3.56 1.25
CA SER A 25 -15.43 3.65 2.71
C SER A 25 -14.56 4.75 3.32
N HIS A 26 -13.92 5.61 2.51
CA HIS A 26 -13.00 6.67 2.95
C HIS A 26 -11.84 6.18 3.84
N VAL A 27 -11.45 4.90 3.70
CA VAL A 27 -10.32 4.34 4.45
C VAL A 27 -9.02 4.97 3.95
N LEU A 28 -8.13 5.32 4.88
CA LEU A 28 -6.80 5.83 4.56
C LEU A 28 -6.01 4.75 3.78
N LEU A 29 -5.44 5.11 2.61
CA LEU A 29 -4.60 4.22 1.78
C LEU A 29 -5.30 2.93 1.29
N PRO A 30 -6.46 3.03 0.63
CA PRO A 30 -7.27 1.87 0.27
C PRO A 30 -6.56 0.93 -0.73
N PHE A 31 -5.75 1.49 -1.63
CA PHE A 31 -4.97 0.74 -2.61
C PHE A 31 -3.70 0.09 -2.03
N MET A 32 -3.29 0.44 -0.81
CA MET A 32 -2.23 -0.29 -0.09
C MET A 32 -2.82 -1.42 0.75
N PHE A 33 -3.89 -1.16 1.48
CA PHE A 33 -4.52 -2.18 2.33
C PHE A 33 -5.30 -3.22 1.54
N GLY A 34 -5.90 -2.86 0.41
CA GLY A 34 -6.69 -3.78 -0.40
C GLY A 34 -5.92 -5.03 -0.86
N PRO A 35 -4.73 -4.90 -1.48
CA PRO A 35 -3.89 -6.04 -1.83
C PRO A 35 -3.40 -6.86 -0.64
N ILE A 36 -3.10 -6.21 0.49
CA ILE A 36 -2.66 -6.90 1.73
C ILE A 36 -3.80 -7.77 2.27
N ILE A 37 -5.00 -7.20 2.41
CA ILE A 37 -6.18 -7.91 2.90
C ILE A 37 -6.56 -9.04 1.94
N ALA A 38 -6.57 -8.77 0.63
CA ALA A 38 -6.85 -9.79 -0.38
C ALA A 38 -5.86 -10.95 -0.34
N SER A 39 -4.57 -10.66 -0.21
CA SER A 39 -3.51 -11.67 -0.06
C SER A 39 -3.72 -12.51 1.19
N ILE A 40 -4.01 -11.89 2.34
CA ILE A 40 -4.31 -12.59 3.59
C ILE A 40 -5.54 -13.49 3.43
N ILE A 41 -6.61 -13.01 2.82
CA ILE A 41 -7.82 -13.82 2.58
C ILE A 41 -7.48 -15.04 1.72
N CYS A 42 -6.79 -14.85 0.60
CA CYS A 42 -6.46 -15.96 -0.29
C CYS A 42 -5.49 -16.98 0.34
N VAL A 43 -4.52 -16.53 1.14
CA VAL A 43 -3.52 -17.41 1.79
C VAL A 43 -4.07 -18.07 3.06
N LYS A 44 -4.67 -17.31 3.98
CA LYS A 44 -5.15 -17.84 5.28
C LYS A 44 -6.52 -18.53 5.18
N VAL A 45 -7.46 -17.98 4.41
CA VAL A 45 -8.84 -18.51 4.36
C VAL A 45 -8.95 -19.60 3.29
N PHE A 46 -8.45 -19.30 2.08
CA PHE A 46 -8.56 -20.24 0.95
C PHE A 46 -7.37 -21.21 0.83
N LYS A 47 -6.32 -21.08 1.66
CA LYS A 47 -5.11 -21.91 1.66
C LYS A 47 -4.48 -22.01 0.25
N LEU A 48 -4.53 -20.93 -0.53
CA LEU A 48 -3.99 -20.91 -1.88
C LEU A 48 -2.49 -20.66 -1.84
N ASP A 49 -1.72 -21.54 -2.50
CA ASP A 49 -0.32 -21.29 -2.79
C ASP A 49 -0.20 -20.18 -3.84
N ILE A 50 0.28 -19.03 -3.37
CA ILE A 50 0.51 -17.81 -4.17
C ILE A 50 2.00 -17.54 -4.16
N LYS A 51 2.60 -17.52 -5.34
CA LYS A 51 3.99 -17.13 -5.55
C LYS A 51 4.03 -16.12 -6.67
N TRP A 52 4.28 -14.86 -6.30
CA TRP A 52 4.60 -13.84 -7.29
C TRP A 52 6.03 -14.05 -7.79
N PRO A 53 6.27 -13.91 -9.11
CA PRO A 53 7.62 -14.02 -9.66
C PRO A 53 8.48 -12.86 -9.13
N PHE A 54 9.75 -13.18 -8.83
CA PHE A 54 10.71 -12.24 -8.21
C PHE A 54 10.76 -10.88 -8.92
N LEU A 55 10.77 -10.89 -10.26
CA LEU A 55 10.80 -9.68 -11.08
C LEU A 55 9.62 -8.72 -10.79
N LEU A 56 8.40 -9.24 -10.60
CA LEU A 56 7.24 -8.38 -10.33
C LEU A 56 7.27 -7.80 -8.91
N SER A 57 7.73 -8.58 -7.93
CA SER A 57 7.88 -8.09 -6.56
C SER A 57 8.92 -6.97 -6.46
N GLU A 58 10.09 -7.16 -7.09
CA GLU A 58 11.16 -6.16 -7.13
C GLU A 58 10.73 -4.89 -7.86
N LEU A 59 10.11 -5.03 -9.05
CA LEU A 59 9.57 -3.89 -9.78
C LEU A 59 8.50 -3.15 -8.97
N GLY A 60 7.63 -3.87 -8.26
CA GLY A 60 6.63 -3.28 -7.37
C GLY A 60 7.27 -2.42 -6.28
N ILE A 61 8.30 -2.93 -5.61
CA ILE A 61 9.04 -2.19 -4.57
C ILE A 61 9.70 -0.94 -5.14
N VAL A 62 10.35 -1.04 -6.31
CA VAL A 62 10.99 0.10 -6.98
C VAL A 62 9.95 1.15 -7.37
N LEU A 63 8.82 0.75 -7.97
CA LEU A 63 7.74 1.66 -8.34
C LEU A 63 7.15 2.39 -7.13
N LEU A 64 6.94 1.68 -6.01
CA LEU A 64 6.50 2.30 -4.76
C LEU A 64 7.53 3.31 -4.24
N GLY A 65 8.82 2.97 -4.27
CA GLY A 65 9.90 3.87 -3.89
C GLY A 65 9.95 5.13 -4.76
N VAL A 66 9.81 4.99 -6.08
CA VAL A 66 9.77 6.12 -7.03
C VAL A 66 8.53 6.98 -6.82
N GLN A 67 7.37 6.38 -6.56
CA GLN A 67 6.13 7.13 -6.34
C GLN A 67 6.17 7.95 -5.04
N ILE A 68 6.66 7.36 -3.96
CA ILE A 68 6.89 8.07 -2.70
C ILE A 68 7.96 9.15 -2.89
N GLY A 69 9.07 8.80 -3.54
CA GLY A 69 10.20 9.69 -3.82
C GLY A 69 9.86 10.89 -4.70
N SER A 70 9.05 10.71 -5.74
CA SER A 70 8.66 11.78 -6.68
C SER A 70 7.76 12.84 -6.04
N THR A 71 7.09 12.48 -4.95
CA THR A 71 6.29 13.43 -4.15
C THR A 71 7.19 14.45 -3.43
N PHE A 72 8.47 14.12 -3.18
CA PHE A 72 9.48 15.04 -2.65
C PHE A 72 10.05 15.95 -3.74
N THR A 73 9.25 16.94 -4.15
CA THR A 73 9.69 17.97 -5.09
C THR A 73 10.50 19.07 -4.39
N LYS A 74 11.26 19.87 -5.16
CA LYS A 74 12.05 20.99 -4.62
C LYS A 74 11.20 21.98 -3.82
N ASN A 75 9.96 22.23 -4.27
CA ASN A 75 9.01 23.08 -3.56
C ASN A 75 8.65 22.51 -2.19
N VAL A 76 8.33 21.22 -2.13
CA VAL A 76 8.05 20.51 -0.88
C VAL A 76 9.27 20.55 0.06
N VAL A 77 10.49 20.39 -0.47
CA VAL A 77 11.72 20.47 0.34
C VAL A 77 11.96 21.88 0.89
N MET A 78 11.67 22.94 0.11
CA MET A 78 11.76 24.31 0.61
C MET A 78 10.69 24.61 1.65
N ASP A 79 9.45 24.16 1.42
CA ASP A 79 8.36 24.28 2.38
C ASP A 79 8.68 23.53 3.68
N ILE A 80 9.35 22.38 3.58
CA ILE A 80 9.88 21.64 4.73
C ILE A 80 10.93 22.46 5.47
N LYS A 81 11.85 23.11 4.76
CA LYS A 81 12.89 23.93 5.40
C LYS A 81 12.29 25.08 6.20
N ASP A 82 11.29 25.74 5.63
CA ASP A 82 10.69 26.94 6.23
C ASP A 82 9.69 26.59 7.35
N ASN A 83 9.04 25.43 7.28
CA ASN A 83 8.02 24.97 8.25
C ASN A 83 8.40 23.66 8.96
N TRP A 84 9.69 23.39 9.12
CA TRP A 84 10.22 22.10 9.59
C TRP A 84 9.61 21.66 10.93
N LEU A 85 9.39 22.61 11.84
CA LEU A 85 8.82 22.37 13.17
C LEU A 85 7.35 21.94 13.07
N SER A 86 6.55 22.61 12.23
CA SER A 86 5.15 22.25 11.97
C SER A 86 5.03 20.86 11.36
N ILE A 87 5.92 20.49 10.44
CA ILE A 87 5.92 19.16 9.82
C ILE A 87 6.25 18.06 10.81
N ILE A 88 7.22 18.27 11.69
CA ILE A 88 7.52 17.32 12.77
C ILE A 88 6.30 17.15 13.68
N VAL A 89 5.68 18.25 14.10
CA VAL A 89 4.48 18.21 14.98
C VAL A 89 3.32 17.47 14.31
N VAL A 90 3.03 17.77 13.04
CA VAL A 90 1.98 17.09 12.26
C VAL A 90 2.32 15.61 12.08
N SER A 91 3.57 15.26 11.77
CA SER A 91 3.97 13.87 11.56
C SER A 91 3.85 13.04 12.84
N ILE A 92 4.27 13.60 13.98
CA ILE A 92 4.12 12.97 15.31
C ILE A 92 2.63 12.84 15.67
N SER A 93 1.83 13.87 15.38
CA SER A 93 0.38 13.85 15.65
C SER A 93 -0.33 12.77 14.83
N ILE A 94 0.01 12.63 13.54
CA ILE A 94 -0.51 11.57 12.67
C ILE A 94 -0.08 10.19 13.17
N LEU A 95 1.20 10.02 13.56
CA LEU A 95 1.69 8.78 14.15
C LEU A 95 0.94 8.40 15.44
N LEU A 96 0.69 9.37 16.32
CA LEU A 96 -0.07 9.15 17.55
C LEU A 96 -1.52 8.75 17.25
N ILE A 97 -2.18 9.43 16.31
CA ILE A 97 -3.54 9.06 15.88
C ILE A 97 -3.55 7.65 15.28
N ALA A 98 -2.57 7.32 14.44
CA ALA A 98 -2.46 5.99 13.84
C ALA A 98 -2.27 4.89 14.90
N ILE A 99 -1.46 5.14 15.94
CA ILE A 99 -1.27 4.21 17.06
C ILE A 99 -2.55 4.04 17.89
N VAL A 100 -3.32 5.11 18.08
CA VAL A 100 -4.60 5.05 18.82
C VAL A 100 -5.68 4.32 18.02
N MET A 101 -5.64 4.39 16.69
CA MET A 101 -6.59 3.73 15.79
C MET A 101 -6.24 2.27 15.47
N ALA A 102 -4.97 1.87 15.62
CA ALA A 102 -4.46 0.53 15.36
C ALA A 102 -4.72 -0.42 16.54
#